data_AF-A0A3C1L0Q9-F1
#
_entry.id   AF-A0A3C1L0Q9-F1
#
_cell.length_a   1.000
_cell.length_b   1.000
_cell.length_c   1.000
_cell.angle_alpha   90.00
_cell.angle_beta   90.00
_cell.angle_gamma   90.00
#
_symmetry.space_group_name_H-M   'P 1'
#
loop_
_entity.id
_entity.type
_entity.pdbx_description
1 polymer ?
#
loop_
_entity_poly.entity_id
_entity_poly.type
_entity_poly.pdbx_seq_one_letter_code
_entity_poly.pdbx_strand_id
1 'polypeptide(L)' 'MQADRRQYARRQQALAVKIVKGNQERSELATNVSATGAFISGVKTPEAGAEIVLVVRPPGERIAPV' A
#
# COMPACT_ATOMS: atom_id res chain seq x y z
N MET A 1 21.68 14.15 -12.66
CA MET A 1 20.53 13.82 -11.80
C MET A 1 19.39 13.36 -12.70
N GLN A 2 18.81 12.19 -12.47
CA GLN A 2 17.69 11.71 -13.27
C GLN A 2 16.43 12.47 -12.83
N ALA A 3 15.76 13.16 -13.75
CA ALA A 3 14.52 13.88 -13.44
C ALA A 3 13.44 12.89 -12.96
N ASP A 4 12.67 13.28 -11.93
CA ASP A 4 11.53 12.49 -11.49
C ASP A 4 10.52 12.39 -12.64
N ARG A 5 10.25 11.16 -13.09
CA ARG A 5 9.33 10.87 -14.21
C ARG A 5 7.89 10.65 -13.72
N ARG A 6 7.62 10.77 -12.43
CA ARG A 6 6.29 10.50 -11.86
C ARG A 6 5.34 11.67 -12.15
N GLN A 7 4.16 11.32 -12.66
CA GLN A 7 3.08 12.30 -12.86
C GLN A 7 2.50 12.82 -11.54
N TYR A 8 2.53 12.01 -10.48
CA TYR A 8 1.96 12.34 -9.18
C TYR A 8 3.04 12.44 -8.11
N ALA A 9 3.05 13.55 -7.39
CA ALA A 9 3.86 13.71 -6.19
C ALA A 9 3.49 12.62 -5.18
N ARG A 10 4.51 12.07 -4.51
CA ARG A 10 4.31 11.12 -3.44
C ARG A 10 4.55 11.77 -2.08
N ARG A 11 3.78 11.33 -1.08
CA ARG A 11 3.92 11.77 0.30
C ARG A 11 4.54 10.64 1.12
N GLN A 12 5.49 11.00 1.98
CA GLN A 12 5.96 10.08 3.00
C GLN A 12 4.94 10.05 4.14
N GLN A 13 4.07 9.06 4.09
CA GLN A 13 3.00 8.87 5.06
C GLN A 13 2.84 7.38 5.31
N ALA A 14 2.83 6.99 6.59
CA ALA A 14 2.51 5.64 6.99
C ALA A 14 1.00 5.41 6.84
N LEU A 15 0.63 4.49 5.96
CA LEU A 15 -0.75 4.06 5.73
C LEU A 15 -0.84 2.55 5.88
N ALA A 16 -1.83 2.08 6.63
CA ALA A 16 -2.15 0.66 6.66
C ALA A 16 -2.68 0.25 5.29
N VAL A 17 -2.31 -0.95 4.85
CA VAL A 17 -2.70 -1.55 3.58
C VAL A 17 -3.15 -2.98 3.86
N LYS A 18 -4.19 -3.43 3.15
CA LYS A 18 -4.58 -4.83 3.13
C LYS A 18 -4.17 -5.43 1.78
N ILE A 19 -3.66 -6.65 1.77
CA ILE A 19 -3.38 -7.42 0.56
C ILE A 19 -4.25 -8.67 0.65
N VAL A 20 -5.09 -8.92 -0.36
CA VAL A 20 -6.08 -10.00 -0.36
C VAL A 20 -5.83 -10.89 -1.56
N LYS A 21 -5.42 -12.15 -1.35
CA LYS A 21 -5.19 -13.14 -2.40
C LYS A 21 -6.06 -14.36 -2.15
N GLY A 22 -7.18 -14.46 -2.86
CA GLY A 22 -8.19 -15.48 -2.59
C GLY A 22 -8.70 -15.33 -1.15
N ASN A 23 -8.53 -16.37 -0.32
CA ASN A 23 -8.91 -16.35 1.09
C ASN A 23 -7.78 -15.91 2.04
N GLN A 24 -6.63 -15.51 1.52
CA GLN A 24 -5.51 -15.03 2.33
C GLN A 24 -5.56 -13.51 2.43
N GLU A 25 -5.49 -13.01 3.66
CA GLU A 25 -5.43 -11.57 3.94
C GLU A 25 -4.17 -11.25 4.73
N ARG A 26 -3.52 -10.14 4.38
CA ARG A 26 -2.34 -9.65 5.08
C ARG A 26 -2.40 -8.14 5.22
N SER A 27 -2.11 -7.64 6.41
CA SER A 27 -2.00 -6.20 6.69
C SER A 27 -0.54 -5.76 6.62
N GLU A 28 -0.30 -4.62 5.96
CA GLU A 28 1.02 -4.05 5.69
C GLU A 28 1.04 -2.54 5.92
N LEU A 29 2.23 -1.96 5.94
CA LEU A 29 2.43 -0.51 5.99
C LEU A 29 3.02 0.00 4.66
N ALA A 30 2.28 0.86 3.98
CA ALA A 30 2.82 1.70 2.94
C ALA A 30 3.43 2.96 3.57
N THR A 31 4.62 3.34 3.12
CA THR A 31 5.33 4.53 3.63
C THR A 31 5.42 5.64 2.62
N ASN A 32 5.09 5.37 1.35
CA ASN A 32 5.27 6.30 0.25
C ASN A 32 4.12 6.16 -0.74
N VAL A 33 3.18 7.10 -0.69
CA VAL A 33 1.85 7.00 -1.34
C VAL A 33 1.58 8.20 -2.23
N SER A 34 0.93 7.96 -3.38
CA SER A 34 0.41 8.96 -4.31
C SER A 34 -1.08 8.75 -4.55
N ALA A 35 -1.68 9.63 -5.34
CA ALA A 35 -3.08 9.51 -5.75
C ALA A 35 -3.39 8.20 -6.51
N THR A 36 -2.38 7.55 -7.10
CA THR A 36 -2.57 6.39 -7.99
C THR A 36 -1.76 5.16 -7.58
N GLY A 37 -1.06 5.21 -6.44
CA GLY A 37 -0.29 4.06 -6.00
C GLY A 37 0.36 4.22 -4.65
N ALA A 38 0.75 3.10 -4.06
CA ALA A 38 1.48 3.04 -2.81
C ALA A 38 2.73 2.18 -2.99
N PHE A 39 3.80 2.53 -2.28
CA PHE A 39 4.97 1.69 -2.12
C PHE A 39 4.91 1.02 -0.74
N ILE A 40 5.02 -0.30 -0.76
CA ILE A 40 4.99 -1.16 0.42
C ILE A 40 6.36 -1.84 0.49
N SER A 41 7.10 -1.63 1.58
CA SER A 41 8.41 -2.25 1.79
C SER A 41 8.28 -3.60 2.45
N GLY A 42 9.05 -4.60 2.01
CA GLY A 42 9.23 -5.85 2.78
C GLY A 42 8.22 -6.98 2.49
N VAL A 43 7.45 -6.88 1.40
CA VAL A 43 6.55 -7.97 0.98
C VAL A 43 7.27 -8.87 -0.04
N LYS A 44 7.09 -10.20 0.07
CA LYS A 44 7.30 -11.07 -1.10
C LYS A 44 6.39 -10.52 -2.19
N THR A 45 6.96 -10.23 -3.37
CA THR A 45 6.20 -9.74 -4.52
C THR A 45 4.94 -10.58 -4.68
N PRO A 46 3.74 -9.97 -4.71
CA PRO A 46 2.52 -10.71 -4.99
C PRO A 46 2.71 -11.48 -6.29
N GLU A 47 2.34 -12.76 -6.30
CA GLU A 47 2.39 -13.56 -7.53
C GLU A 47 1.51 -12.90 -8.60
N ALA A 48 1.90 -13.03 -9.86
CA ALA A 48 1.10 -12.54 -10.98
C ALA A 48 -0.34 -13.07 -10.87
N GLY A 49 -1.32 -12.18 -10.98
CA GLY A 49 -2.75 -12.49 -10.81
C GLY A 49 -3.28 -12.35 -9.38
N ALA A 50 -2.46 -12.00 -8.40
CA ALA A 50 -2.96 -11.59 -7.09
C ALA A 50 -3.71 -10.26 -7.17
N GLU A 51 -4.91 -10.22 -6.60
CA GLU A 51 -5.60 -8.95 -6.35
C GLU A 51 -4.95 -8.24 -5.15
N ILE A 52 -4.89 -6.91 -5.19
CA ILE A 52 -4.30 -6.10 -4.12
C ILE A 52 -5.31 -5.01 -3.78
N VAL A 53 -5.91 -5.11 -2.60
CA VAL A 53 -6.95 -4.19 -2.14
C VAL A 53 -6.37 -3.18 -1.18
N LEU A 54 -5.89 -2.06 -1.70
CA LEU A 54 -5.31 -0.98 -0.89
C LEU A 54 -6.39 -0.24 -0.08
N VAL A 55 -6.55 -0.56 1.19
CA VAL A 55 -7.48 0.15 2.09
C VAL A 55 -6.75 1.30 2.79
N VAL A 56 -6.87 2.52 2.24
CA VAL A 56 -6.29 3.72 2.86
C VAL A 56 -7.24 4.26 3.93
N ARG A 57 -6.79 4.28 5.18
CA ARG A 57 -7.55 4.85 6.31
C ARG A 57 -6.88 6.11 6.86
N PRO A 58 -7.66 7.12 7.31
CA PRO A 58 -7.10 8.30 7.96
C PRO A 58 -6.34 7.94 9.25
N PRO A 59 -5.33 8.73 9.65
CA PRO A 59 -4.68 8.58 10.95
C PRO A 59 -5.71 8.62 12.08
N GLY A 60 -5.69 7.63 12.98
CA GLY A 60 -6.59 7.56 14.14
C GLY A 60 -7.77 6.59 14.01
N GLU A 61 -8.03 6.03 12.81
CA GLU A 61 -8.94 4.89 12.70
C GLU A 61 -8.29 3.64 13.30
N ARG A 62 -8.91 3.08 14.35
CA ARG A 62 -8.46 1.82 14.96
C ARG A 62 -8.62 0.68 13.96
N ILE A 63 -7.53 -0.05 13.70
CA ILE A 63 -7.56 -1.31 12.97
C ILE A 63 -8.21 -2.32 13.91
N ALA A 64 -9.44 -2.76 13.62
CA ALA A 64 -9.94 -3.97 14.24
C ALA A 64 -9.03 -5.12 13.78
N PRO A 65 -8.41 -5.88 14.70
CA PRO A 65 -7.76 -7.12 14.30
C PRO A 65 -8.84 -8.03 13.69
N VAL A 66 -8.59 -8.50 12.48
CA VAL A 66 -9.41 -9.53 11.82
C VAL A 66 -8.95 -10.88 12.34
#